data_AF-A0AA45C957-F1
#
_entry.id   AF-A0AA45C957-F1
#
_cell.length_a   1.000
_cell.length_b   1.000
_cell.length_c   1.000
_cell.angle_alpha   90.00
_cell.angle_beta   90.00
_cell.angle_gamma   90.00
#
_symmetry.space_group_name_H-M   'P 1'
#
loop_
_entity.id
_entity.type
_entity.pdbx_description
1 polymer ?
#
loop_
_entity_poly.entity_id
_entity_poly.type
_entity_poly.pdbx_seq_one_letter_code
_entity_poly.pdbx_strand_id
1 'polypeptide(L)'
;MSLYYIDKNSKHIYSISNSCDLASDFNKYATHFFNAAECVIHYLLEDAAAKQDIAKLDMWYFAMIYLYRQSLELLLKANIFRIVDSDTNKKEIVGEIRHDLRQAFEKLLELMNLTTENNDNAKWLFDFLSDISRIDRASDMFRYPFDNNLKVLFEKKTHISLSVTHENMNKAYNILWDMYNLGIFTEQEYKVYSPKLIIEGGHYYQQSVVGYKYTERLFYPYYSSYEEVGNLLEDVIISQNRHALFLPMCYMYRNAIELGLKRLIIEDSHIERDRALKIMKKKKHSILGLWNSIVDEIKKYSNAPDDDTTIDNTQQYIETLHNFDQSSDLFRYPCNKKMEPYFSEVKTFDIENVASCFQELCNFLDIVDSMLQEVKDFETEMYADRY
;
A
#
# COMPACT_ATOMS: atom_id res chain seq x y z
N MET A 1 18.24 -2.85 16.48
CA MET A 1 16.79 -2.58 16.48
C MET A 1 16.03 -3.88 16.69
N SER A 2 14.92 -3.86 17.44
CA SER A 2 14.03 -5.01 17.59
C SER A 2 12.59 -4.56 17.42
N LEU A 3 11.90 -5.12 16.43
CA LEU A 3 10.48 -4.85 16.16
C LEU A 3 9.58 -5.15 17.38
N TYR A 4 10.04 -6.04 18.27
CA TYR A 4 9.30 -6.50 19.45
C TYR A 4 9.74 -5.84 20.75
N TYR A 5 10.66 -4.88 20.69
CA TYR A 5 11.01 -4.10 21.88
C TYR A 5 9.80 -3.28 22.32
N ILE A 6 9.55 -3.27 23.62
CA ILE A 6 8.51 -2.47 24.26
C ILE A 6 9.21 -1.59 25.29
N ASP A 7 9.20 -0.27 25.07
CA ASP A 7 9.73 0.66 26.06
C ASP A 7 8.83 0.66 27.30
N LYS A 8 9.45 0.58 28.48
CA LYS A 8 8.74 0.62 29.77
C LYS A 8 7.97 1.92 29.99
N ASN A 9 8.36 2.99 29.31
CA ASN A 9 7.76 4.31 29.38
C ASN A 9 6.87 4.64 28.17
N SER A 10 6.74 3.73 27.19
CA SER A 10 5.91 3.98 26.01
C SER A 10 4.45 4.16 26.41
N LYS A 11 3.83 5.18 25.81
CA LYS A 11 2.41 5.50 26.00
C LYS A 11 1.55 4.94 24.88
N HIS A 12 2.16 4.41 23.82
CA HIS A 12 1.51 3.99 22.59
C HIS A 12 1.62 2.47 22.40
N ILE A 13 1.20 1.74 23.43
CA ILE A 13 1.13 0.28 23.40
C ILE A 13 -0.18 -0.16 22.73
N TYR A 14 -0.05 -0.95 21.68
CA TYR A 14 -1.18 -1.52 20.95
C TYR A 14 -1.16 -3.04 20.98
N SER A 15 -2.32 -3.63 21.30
CA SER A 15 -2.49 -5.09 21.29
C SER A 15 -3.44 -5.48 20.17
N ILE A 16 -3.00 -6.42 19.36
CA ILE A 16 -3.75 -6.97 18.24
C ILE A 16 -4.11 -8.43 18.48
N SER A 17 -5.35 -8.78 18.15
CA SER A 17 -5.83 -10.16 18.05
C SER A 17 -6.94 -10.21 17.00
N ASN A 18 -6.99 -11.29 16.25
CA ASN A 18 -8.09 -11.65 15.36
C ASN A 18 -9.15 -12.42 16.16
N SER A 19 -10.42 -12.15 15.91
CA SER A 19 -11.55 -12.76 16.62
C SER A 19 -11.82 -14.21 16.20
N CYS A 20 -11.16 -14.68 15.15
CA CYS A 20 -11.45 -15.94 14.44
C CYS A 20 -12.80 -15.95 13.71
N ASP A 21 -13.55 -14.84 13.76
CA ASP A 21 -14.64 -14.57 12.83
C ASP A 21 -14.09 -13.75 11.65
N LEU A 22 -13.86 -14.45 10.53
CA LEU A 22 -13.31 -13.83 9.32
C LEU A 22 -14.19 -12.69 8.80
N ALA A 23 -15.52 -12.76 8.92
CA ALA A 23 -16.38 -11.68 8.45
C ALA A 23 -16.15 -10.40 9.26
N SER A 24 -16.08 -10.52 10.59
CA SER A 24 -15.81 -9.39 11.50
C SER A 24 -14.38 -8.89 11.37
N ASP A 25 -13.40 -9.78 11.28
CA ASP A 25 -11.99 -9.41 11.17
C ASP A 25 -11.66 -8.70 9.84
N PHE A 26 -12.21 -9.17 8.72
CA PHE A 26 -12.05 -8.48 7.44
C PHE A 26 -12.72 -7.12 7.45
N ASN A 27 -13.91 -7.00 8.05
CA ASN A 27 -14.59 -5.73 8.19
C ASN A 27 -13.79 -4.73 9.03
N LYS A 28 -13.24 -5.19 10.17
CA LYS A 28 -12.38 -4.38 11.04
C LYS A 28 -11.16 -3.85 10.27
N TYR A 29 -10.47 -4.71 9.52
CA TYR A 29 -9.35 -4.29 8.70
C TYR A 29 -9.80 -3.32 7.59
N ALA A 30 -10.95 -3.56 6.94
CA ALA A 30 -11.51 -2.65 5.94
C ALA A 30 -11.70 -1.24 6.50
N THR A 31 -12.28 -1.12 7.70
CA THR A 31 -12.46 0.16 8.39
C THR A 31 -11.14 0.82 8.75
N HIS A 32 -10.13 0.06 9.19
CA HIS A 32 -8.80 0.61 9.47
C HIS A 32 -8.17 1.23 8.21
N PHE A 33 -8.20 0.52 7.09
CA PHE A 33 -7.66 1.00 5.81
C PHE A 33 -8.46 2.18 5.25
N PHE A 34 -9.78 2.18 5.39
CA PHE A 34 -10.63 3.30 4.98
C PHE A 34 -10.32 4.56 5.80
N ASN A 35 -10.25 4.44 7.13
CA ASN A 35 -9.92 5.56 8.01
C ASN A 35 -8.50 6.10 7.74
N ALA A 36 -7.55 5.25 7.39
CA ALA A 36 -6.23 5.69 6.96
C ALA A 36 -6.30 6.50 5.65
N ALA A 37 -7.07 6.03 4.66
CA ALA A 37 -7.29 6.76 3.42
C ALA A 37 -7.95 8.13 3.64
N GLU A 38 -8.94 8.20 4.53
CA GLU A 38 -9.59 9.45 4.94
C GLU A 38 -8.55 10.42 5.56
N CYS A 39 -7.69 9.94 6.47
CA CYS A 39 -6.64 10.78 7.07
C CYS A 39 -5.72 11.39 6.00
N VAL A 40 -5.31 10.59 5.01
CA VAL A 40 -4.42 11.06 3.94
C VAL A 40 -5.13 12.06 3.03
N ILE A 41 -6.35 11.78 2.58
CA ILE A 41 -7.03 12.68 1.64
C ILE A 41 -7.43 14.01 2.28
N HIS A 42 -7.80 14.00 3.57
CA HIS A 42 -8.05 15.23 4.32
C HIS A 42 -6.78 16.07 4.43
N TYR A 43 -5.65 15.46 4.78
CA TYR A 43 -4.36 16.16 4.76
C TYR A 43 -4.04 16.76 3.39
N LEU A 44 -4.29 16.02 2.30
CA LEU A 44 -4.02 16.52 0.95
C LEU A 44 -4.93 17.70 0.57
N LEU A 45 -6.23 17.60 0.85
CA LEU A 45 -7.23 18.62 0.49
C LEU A 45 -7.20 19.85 1.40
N GLU A 46 -6.62 19.75 2.59
CA GLU A 46 -6.58 20.82 3.60
C GLU A 46 -5.15 21.35 3.77
N ASP A 47 -4.29 20.59 4.46
CA ASP A 47 -2.93 21.01 4.81
C ASP A 47 -2.02 21.20 3.59
N ALA A 48 -1.89 20.17 2.75
CA ALA A 48 -1.00 20.23 1.59
C ALA A 48 -1.49 21.28 0.59
N ALA A 49 -2.80 21.34 0.36
CA ALA A 49 -3.42 22.35 -0.49
C ALA A 49 -3.16 23.78 0.01
N ALA A 50 -3.34 24.03 1.32
CA ALA A 50 -3.10 25.35 1.91
C ALA A 50 -1.62 25.76 1.87
N LYS A 51 -0.72 24.79 2.06
CA LYS A 51 0.74 24.98 1.99
C LYS A 51 1.30 24.98 0.57
N GLN A 52 0.46 24.71 -0.43
CA GLN A 52 0.86 24.56 -1.83
C GLN A 52 1.94 23.49 -2.02
N ASP A 53 1.87 22.41 -1.24
CA ASP A 53 2.81 21.30 -1.26
C ASP A 53 2.50 20.37 -2.45
N ILE A 54 2.90 20.82 -3.65
CA ILE A 54 2.66 20.13 -4.92
C ILE A 54 3.28 18.73 -4.91
N ALA A 55 4.45 18.57 -4.27
CA ALA A 55 5.12 17.28 -4.17
C ALA A 55 4.23 16.23 -3.50
N LYS A 56 3.61 16.57 -2.36
CA LYS A 56 2.67 15.66 -1.68
C LYS A 56 1.38 15.46 -2.46
N LEU A 57 0.80 16.53 -3.01
CA LEU A 57 -0.41 16.44 -3.84
C LEU A 57 -0.23 15.45 -5.01
N ASP A 58 0.94 15.47 -5.64
CA ASP A 58 1.26 14.64 -6.79
C ASP A 58 1.65 13.21 -6.39
N MET A 59 2.50 13.04 -5.37
CA MET A 59 3.06 11.72 -5.01
C MET A 59 2.16 10.90 -4.07
N TRP A 60 1.53 11.51 -3.06
CA TRP A 60 0.76 10.75 -2.04
C TRP A 60 -0.51 10.10 -2.59
N TYR A 61 -0.89 10.42 -3.84
CA TYR A 61 -1.99 9.78 -4.54
C TYR A 61 -1.87 8.25 -4.57
N PHE A 62 -0.67 7.70 -4.78
CA PHE A 62 -0.45 6.24 -4.89
C PHE A 62 -0.77 5.47 -3.60
N ALA A 63 -0.25 5.92 -2.46
CA ALA A 63 -0.56 5.34 -1.16
C ALA A 63 -2.03 5.57 -0.78
N MET A 64 -2.55 6.80 -0.98
CA MET A 64 -3.94 7.14 -0.68
C MET A 64 -4.94 6.25 -1.42
N ILE A 65 -4.77 6.13 -2.75
CA ILE A 65 -5.71 5.36 -3.57
C ILE A 65 -5.61 3.87 -3.27
N TYR A 66 -4.41 3.38 -2.95
CA TYR A 66 -4.22 2.00 -2.50
C TYR A 66 -4.98 1.73 -1.19
N LEU A 67 -4.92 2.63 -0.20
CA LEU A 67 -5.62 2.46 1.08
C LEU A 67 -7.14 2.32 0.87
N TYR A 68 -7.76 3.17 0.05
CA TYR A 68 -9.17 3.03 -0.32
C TYR A 68 -9.45 1.72 -1.07
N ARG A 69 -8.63 1.40 -2.06
CA ARG A 69 -8.81 0.19 -2.87
C ARG A 69 -8.71 -1.07 -2.01
N GLN A 70 -7.80 -1.09 -1.04
CA GLN A 70 -7.65 -2.17 -0.05
C GLN A 70 -8.86 -2.25 0.88
N SER A 71 -9.41 -1.12 1.35
CA SER A 71 -10.61 -1.15 2.19
C SER A 71 -11.81 -1.73 1.46
N LEU A 72 -11.99 -1.39 0.18
CA LEU A 72 -13.07 -1.97 -0.64
C LEU A 72 -12.89 -3.48 -0.85
N GLU A 73 -11.67 -3.95 -1.14
CA GLU A 73 -11.41 -5.40 -1.25
C GLU A 73 -11.78 -6.14 0.04
N LEU A 74 -11.32 -5.62 1.17
CA LEU A 74 -11.54 -6.23 2.47
C LEU A 74 -13.03 -6.25 2.84
N LEU A 75 -13.76 -5.17 2.56
CA LEU A 75 -15.18 -5.07 2.85
C LEU A 75 -16.04 -5.97 1.96
N LEU A 76 -15.66 -6.12 0.68
CA LEU A 76 -16.29 -7.10 -0.21
C LEU A 76 -16.11 -8.53 0.32
N LYS A 77 -14.88 -8.88 0.73
CA LYS A 77 -14.60 -10.19 1.34
C LYS A 77 -15.34 -10.39 2.67
N ALA A 78 -15.43 -9.35 3.49
CA ALA A 78 -16.20 -9.38 4.72
C ALA A 78 -17.68 -9.69 4.46
N ASN A 79 -18.29 -9.04 3.47
CA ASN A 79 -19.67 -9.30 3.04
C ASN A 79 -19.86 -10.74 2.56
N ILE A 80 -18.96 -11.25 1.72
CA ILE A 80 -19.00 -12.65 1.26
C ILE A 80 -18.92 -13.62 2.45
N PHE A 81 -18.03 -13.35 3.40
CA PHE A 81 -17.82 -14.22 4.56
C PHE A 81 -18.95 -14.19 5.59
N ARG A 82 -19.85 -13.21 5.55
CA ARG A 82 -21.10 -13.25 6.32
C ARG A 82 -22.08 -14.32 5.80
N ILE A 83 -21.95 -14.69 4.52
CA ILE A 83 -22.88 -15.59 3.83
C ILE A 83 -22.30 -17.00 3.72
N VAL A 84 -20.97 -17.11 3.56
CA VAL A 84 -20.29 -18.38 3.33
C VAL A 84 -19.82 -18.97 4.66
N ASP A 85 -20.41 -20.09 5.06
CA ASP A 85 -20.12 -20.71 6.37
C ASP A 85 -18.75 -21.41 6.43
N SER A 86 -18.41 -22.23 5.42
CA SER A 86 -17.24 -23.11 5.48
C SER A 86 -15.95 -22.45 4.98
N ASP A 87 -14.84 -22.66 5.70
CA ASP A 87 -13.54 -22.11 5.31
C ASP A 87 -13.02 -22.68 3.99
N THR A 88 -13.40 -23.91 3.64
CA THR A 88 -13.12 -24.50 2.32
C THR A 88 -13.77 -23.66 1.21
N ASN A 89 -15.05 -23.33 1.34
CA ASN A 89 -15.75 -22.52 0.34
C ASN A 89 -15.21 -21.09 0.32
N LYS A 90 -14.90 -20.50 1.50
CA LYS A 90 -14.26 -19.17 1.57
C LYS A 90 -12.94 -19.15 0.81
N LYS A 91 -12.11 -20.18 1.00
CA LYS A 91 -10.82 -20.32 0.32
C LYS A 91 -10.98 -20.49 -1.19
N GLU A 92 -11.93 -21.32 -1.64
CA GLU A 92 -12.23 -21.50 -3.05
C GLU A 92 -12.66 -20.18 -3.69
N ILE A 93 -13.63 -19.49 -3.08
CA ILE A 93 -14.12 -18.18 -3.54
C ILE A 93 -13.01 -17.14 -3.59
N VAL A 94 -12.19 -17.01 -2.53
CA VAL A 94 -11.03 -16.10 -2.55
C VAL A 94 -10.01 -16.48 -3.62
N GLY A 95 -9.84 -17.77 -3.90
CA GLY A 95 -8.97 -18.26 -4.97
C GLY A 95 -9.47 -17.88 -6.38
N GLU A 96 -10.79 -17.85 -6.56
CA GLU A 96 -11.47 -17.43 -7.79
C GLU A 96 -11.39 -15.91 -7.99
N ILE A 97 -11.93 -15.12 -7.04
CA ILE A 97 -12.04 -13.66 -7.18
C ILE A 97 -10.69 -12.94 -6.98
N ARG A 98 -9.78 -13.55 -6.20
CA ARG A 98 -8.46 -13.00 -5.82
C ARG A 98 -8.53 -11.58 -5.24
N HIS A 99 -8.13 -10.60 -6.06
CA HIS A 99 -8.05 -9.17 -5.75
C HIS A 99 -8.94 -8.34 -6.70
N ASP A 100 -9.72 -8.99 -7.58
CA ASP A 100 -10.56 -8.31 -8.56
C ASP A 100 -11.86 -7.83 -7.87
N LEU A 101 -12.04 -6.52 -7.73
CA LEU A 101 -13.18 -5.95 -7.01
C LEU A 101 -14.51 -6.19 -7.72
N ARG A 102 -14.49 -6.18 -9.06
CA ARG A 102 -15.69 -6.47 -9.86
C ARG A 102 -16.10 -7.92 -9.65
N GLN A 103 -15.17 -8.87 -9.78
CA GLN A 103 -15.49 -10.29 -9.58
C GLN A 103 -15.95 -10.57 -8.15
N ALA A 104 -15.34 -9.92 -7.15
CA ALA A 104 -15.78 -10.02 -5.77
C ALA A 104 -17.22 -9.53 -5.59
N PHE A 105 -17.59 -8.41 -6.23
CA PHE A 105 -18.95 -7.89 -6.16
C PHE A 105 -19.97 -8.74 -6.95
N GLU A 106 -19.60 -9.24 -8.14
CA GLU A 106 -20.41 -10.21 -8.89
C GLU A 106 -20.69 -11.47 -8.06
N LYS A 107 -19.66 -11.99 -7.36
CA LYS A 107 -19.81 -13.14 -6.48
C LYS A 107 -20.71 -12.85 -5.29
N LEU A 108 -20.62 -11.65 -4.72
CA LEU A 108 -21.49 -11.22 -3.64
C LEU A 108 -22.96 -11.14 -4.08
N LEU A 109 -23.23 -10.55 -5.25
CA LEU A 109 -24.57 -10.50 -5.85
C LEU A 109 -25.15 -11.90 -6.09
N GLU A 110 -24.33 -12.81 -6.63
CA GLU A 110 -24.69 -14.22 -6.83
C GLU A 110 -25.11 -14.89 -5.50
N LEU A 111 -24.29 -14.75 -4.47
CA LEU A 111 -24.55 -15.34 -3.14
C LEU A 111 -25.80 -14.78 -2.47
N MET A 112 -26.11 -13.50 -2.70
CA MET A 112 -27.30 -12.85 -2.15
C MET A 112 -28.55 -12.98 -3.03
N ASN A 113 -28.42 -13.56 -4.24
CA ASN A 113 -29.46 -13.58 -5.27
C ASN A 113 -30.04 -12.17 -5.55
N LEU A 114 -29.14 -11.18 -5.70
CA LEU A 114 -29.47 -9.78 -5.98
C LEU A 114 -29.07 -9.39 -7.40
N THR A 115 -29.72 -8.35 -7.93
CA THR A 115 -29.37 -7.73 -9.21
C THR A 115 -29.13 -6.23 -9.04
N THR A 116 -28.42 -5.62 -9.99
CA THR A 116 -28.14 -4.18 -9.99
C THR A 116 -29.22 -3.36 -10.69
N GLU A 117 -30.15 -3.99 -11.42
CA GLU A 117 -31.06 -3.32 -12.35
C GLU A 117 -32.09 -2.41 -11.64
N ASN A 118 -32.46 -2.76 -10.41
CA ASN A 118 -33.52 -2.08 -9.66
C ASN A 118 -32.98 -1.13 -8.58
N ASN A 119 -31.68 -0.87 -8.54
CA ASN A 119 -31.09 0.02 -7.53
C ASN A 119 -29.93 0.83 -8.13
N ASP A 120 -30.07 2.15 -8.13
CA ASP A 120 -29.09 3.06 -8.73
C ASP A 120 -27.72 3.01 -8.03
N ASN A 121 -27.69 2.80 -6.71
CA ASN A 121 -26.44 2.63 -5.96
C ASN A 121 -25.74 1.32 -6.32
N ALA A 122 -26.49 0.20 -6.46
CA ALA A 122 -25.95 -1.08 -6.89
C ALA A 122 -25.37 -1.01 -8.30
N LYS A 123 -26.09 -0.37 -9.23
CA LYS A 123 -25.62 -0.16 -10.60
C LYS A 123 -24.37 0.73 -10.65
N TRP A 124 -24.40 1.86 -9.96
CA TRP A 124 -23.26 2.77 -9.89
C TRP A 124 -22.03 2.08 -9.29
N LEU A 125 -22.21 1.30 -8.22
CA LEU A 125 -21.12 0.56 -7.58
C LEU A 125 -20.56 -0.50 -8.51
N PHE A 126 -21.40 -1.24 -9.22
CA PHE A 126 -20.97 -2.22 -10.22
C PHE A 126 -20.09 -1.58 -11.29
N ASP A 127 -20.53 -0.45 -11.86
CA ASP A 127 -19.78 0.29 -12.88
C ASP A 127 -18.44 0.81 -12.32
N PHE A 128 -18.45 1.31 -11.08
CA PHE A 128 -17.26 1.86 -10.44
C PHE A 128 -16.21 0.77 -10.13
N LEU A 129 -16.63 -0.35 -9.52
CA LEU A 129 -15.74 -1.48 -9.25
C LEU A 129 -15.24 -2.14 -10.55
N SER A 130 -16.06 -2.12 -11.61
CA SER A 130 -15.64 -2.53 -12.96
C SER A 130 -14.55 -1.62 -13.52
N ASP A 131 -14.66 -0.30 -13.33
CA ASP A 131 -13.63 0.65 -13.74
C ASP A 131 -12.32 0.46 -12.95
N ILE A 132 -12.41 0.28 -11.62
CA ILE A 132 -11.25 -0.05 -10.79
C ILE A 132 -10.60 -1.35 -11.28
N SER A 133 -11.38 -2.40 -11.54
CA SER A 133 -10.84 -3.70 -11.94
C SER A 133 -10.32 -3.72 -13.38
N ARG A 134 -10.72 -2.77 -14.22
CA ARG A 134 -10.12 -2.51 -15.53
C ARG A 134 -8.73 -1.87 -15.39
N ILE A 135 -8.53 -1.03 -14.38
CA ILE A 135 -7.29 -0.31 -14.11
C ILE A 135 -6.31 -1.16 -13.30
N ASP A 136 -6.76 -1.71 -12.17
CA ASP A 136 -5.93 -2.35 -11.15
C ASP A 136 -6.49 -3.70 -10.66
N ARG A 137 -6.74 -4.60 -11.61
CA ARG A 137 -7.31 -5.94 -11.32
C ARG A 137 -6.53 -6.74 -10.27
N ALA A 138 -5.20 -6.65 -10.31
CA ALA A 138 -4.31 -7.46 -9.48
C ALA A 138 -3.87 -6.74 -8.19
N SER A 139 -4.41 -5.54 -7.92
CA SER A 139 -3.96 -4.65 -6.86
C SER A 139 -2.52 -4.14 -7.00
N ASP A 140 -1.87 -4.20 -8.16
CA ASP A 140 -0.45 -3.87 -8.32
C ASP A 140 -0.20 -2.40 -8.73
N MET A 141 -1.13 -1.75 -9.43
CA MET A 141 -0.86 -0.52 -10.19
C MET A 141 -0.59 0.70 -9.30
N PHE A 142 -1.13 0.70 -8.08
CA PHE A 142 -0.92 1.78 -7.11
C PHE A 142 0.15 1.43 -6.08
N ARG A 143 0.70 0.22 -6.13
CA ARG A 143 1.79 -0.23 -5.26
C ARG A 143 3.14 -0.19 -5.94
N TYR A 144 3.17 -0.33 -7.25
CA TYR A 144 4.40 -0.42 -8.03
C TYR A 144 4.31 0.42 -9.30
N PRO A 145 5.45 0.93 -9.80
CA PRO A 145 5.47 1.76 -11.00
C PRO A 145 4.99 1.07 -12.29
N PHE A 146 4.95 -0.26 -12.29
CA PHE A 146 4.50 -1.04 -13.43
C PHE A 146 3.99 -2.43 -13.02
N ASP A 147 3.20 -3.03 -13.91
CA ASP A 147 2.67 -4.38 -13.75
C ASP A 147 3.72 -5.48 -14.00
N ASN A 148 3.32 -6.75 -13.87
CA ASN A 148 4.18 -7.90 -14.16
C ASN A 148 4.69 -7.96 -15.62
N ASN A 149 4.03 -7.23 -16.53
CA ASN A 149 4.40 -7.05 -17.94
C ASN A 149 5.18 -5.77 -18.19
N LEU A 150 5.60 -5.05 -17.13
CA LEU A 150 6.31 -3.77 -17.17
C LEU A 150 5.50 -2.63 -17.80
N LYS A 151 4.17 -2.76 -17.81
CA LYS A 151 3.26 -1.70 -18.24
C LYS A 151 3.08 -0.69 -17.11
N VAL A 152 3.34 0.58 -17.41
CA VAL A 152 3.07 1.70 -16.50
C VAL A 152 1.59 2.08 -16.53
N LEU A 153 1.05 2.55 -15.40
CA LEU A 153 -0.34 3.00 -15.33
C LEU A 153 -0.54 4.35 -16.05
N PHE A 154 0.35 5.31 -15.80
CA PHE A 154 0.24 6.67 -16.30
C PHE A 154 1.31 6.98 -17.35
N GLU A 155 1.01 6.69 -18.62
CA GLU A 155 1.92 6.96 -19.75
C GLU A 155 2.01 8.44 -20.14
N LYS A 156 1.01 9.22 -19.75
CA LYS A 156 0.91 10.66 -20.00
C LYS A 156 0.61 11.40 -18.71
N LYS A 157 0.96 12.69 -18.70
CA LYS A 157 0.58 13.60 -17.63
C LYS A 157 -0.94 13.56 -17.45
N THR A 158 -1.39 13.23 -16.26
CA THR A 158 -2.82 13.05 -15.91
C THR A 158 -3.12 13.88 -14.69
N HIS A 159 -4.18 14.70 -14.76
CA HIS A 159 -4.58 15.64 -13.72
C HIS A 159 -5.79 15.11 -12.96
N ILE A 160 -5.60 14.40 -11.87
CA ILE A 160 -6.65 13.63 -11.18
C ILE A 160 -7.29 14.49 -10.10
N SER A 161 -8.62 14.60 -10.11
CA SER A 161 -9.34 15.32 -9.04
C SER A 161 -9.35 14.53 -7.73
N LEU A 162 -8.72 15.08 -6.69
CA LEU A 162 -8.68 14.48 -5.36
C LEU A 162 -10.06 14.51 -4.69
N SER A 163 -10.78 15.63 -4.81
CA SER A 163 -12.12 15.75 -4.22
C SER A 163 -13.14 14.78 -4.84
N VAL A 164 -13.10 14.57 -6.16
CA VAL A 164 -13.98 13.58 -6.80
C VAL A 164 -13.55 12.15 -6.44
N THR A 165 -12.25 11.89 -6.30
CA THR A 165 -11.74 10.60 -5.82
C THR A 165 -12.27 10.29 -4.42
N HIS A 166 -12.21 11.26 -3.50
CA HIS A 166 -12.76 11.16 -2.13
C HIS A 166 -14.23 10.75 -2.14
N GLU A 167 -15.04 11.49 -2.89
CA GLU A 167 -16.50 11.32 -2.95
C GLU A 167 -16.90 9.96 -3.54
N ASN A 168 -16.24 9.54 -4.63
CA ASN A 168 -16.48 8.23 -5.24
C ASN A 168 -16.09 7.07 -4.32
N MET A 169 -14.92 7.15 -3.67
CA MET A 169 -14.47 6.11 -2.74
C MET A 169 -15.36 6.03 -1.51
N ASN A 170 -15.80 7.16 -0.96
CA ASN A 170 -16.74 7.21 0.16
C ASN A 170 -18.08 6.61 -0.21
N LYS A 171 -18.65 6.98 -1.37
CA LYS A 171 -19.88 6.39 -1.86
C LYS A 171 -19.75 4.87 -1.98
N ALA A 172 -18.68 4.39 -2.60
CA ALA A 172 -18.46 2.95 -2.77
C ALA A 172 -18.33 2.20 -1.43
N TYR A 173 -17.55 2.77 -0.49
CA TYR A 173 -17.39 2.21 0.83
C TYR A 173 -18.72 2.18 1.60
N ASN A 174 -19.47 3.28 1.60
CA ASN A 174 -20.73 3.38 2.33
C ASN A 174 -21.79 2.41 1.78
N ILE A 175 -21.91 2.25 0.47
CA ILE A 175 -22.84 1.24 -0.12
C ILE A 175 -22.48 -0.17 0.35
N LEU A 176 -21.19 -0.53 0.33
CA LEU A 176 -20.72 -1.85 0.79
C LEU A 176 -20.84 -2.02 2.31
N TRP A 177 -20.69 -0.94 3.07
CA TRP A 177 -20.81 -0.91 4.52
C TRP A 177 -22.28 -1.08 4.94
N ASP A 178 -23.19 -0.38 4.27
CA ASP A 178 -24.62 -0.56 4.46
C ASP A 178 -25.04 -1.99 4.14
N MET A 179 -24.54 -2.54 3.03
CA MET A 179 -24.74 -3.96 2.71
C MET A 179 -24.19 -4.88 3.81
N TYR A 180 -23.02 -4.58 4.36
CA TYR A 180 -22.43 -5.35 5.46
C TYR A 180 -23.26 -5.30 6.73
N ASN A 181 -23.98 -4.21 7.01
CA ASN A 181 -24.76 -4.08 8.25
C ASN A 181 -26.22 -4.50 8.07
N LEU A 182 -26.83 -4.15 6.94
CA LEU A 182 -28.27 -4.28 6.70
C LEU A 182 -28.62 -5.45 5.77
N GLY A 183 -27.66 -5.96 4.99
CA GLY A 183 -27.88 -7.03 4.01
C GLY A 183 -28.68 -6.59 2.78
N ILE A 184 -28.87 -5.28 2.57
CA ILE A 184 -29.63 -4.70 1.45
C ILE A 184 -28.87 -3.51 0.85
N PHE A 185 -29.16 -3.19 -0.41
CA PHE A 185 -28.73 -1.92 -1.00
C PHE A 185 -29.58 -0.77 -0.47
N THR A 186 -28.94 0.27 0.05
CA THR A 186 -29.65 1.46 0.50
C THR A 186 -30.05 2.34 -0.67
N GLU A 187 -31.19 3.02 -0.52
CA GLU A 187 -31.64 4.09 -1.43
C GLU A 187 -31.14 5.47 -0.98
N GLN A 188 -30.12 5.51 -0.10
CA GLN A 188 -29.51 6.75 0.35
C GLN A 188 -28.99 7.52 -0.86
N GLU A 189 -29.34 8.81 -0.92
CA GLU A 189 -28.81 9.71 -1.93
C GLU A 189 -27.37 10.09 -1.59
N TYR A 190 -26.48 9.89 -2.56
CA TYR A 190 -25.10 10.32 -2.52
C TYR A 190 -24.87 11.35 -3.62
N LYS A 191 -23.91 12.24 -3.41
CA LYS A 191 -23.42 13.09 -4.50
C LYS A 191 -22.95 12.23 -5.65
N VAL A 192 -23.48 12.47 -6.85
CA VAL A 192 -23.25 11.59 -8.00
C VAL A 192 -22.17 12.17 -8.90
N TYR A 193 -21.04 11.48 -8.98
CA TYR A 193 -20.07 11.64 -10.05
C TYR A 193 -20.08 10.41 -10.96
N SER A 194 -19.39 10.52 -12.11
CA SER A 194 -19.20 9.38 -13.00
C SER A 194 -18.53 8.23 -12.23
N PRO A 195 -18.98 6.96 -12.40
CA PRO A 195 -18.40 5.79 -11.74
C PRO A 195 -17.05 5.43 -12.36
N LYS A 196 -16.07 6.33 -12.22
CA LYS A 196 -14.70 6.18 -12.70
C LYS A 196 -13.73 6.45 -11.57
N LEU A 197 -12.68 5.63 -11.49
CA LEU A 197 -11.61 5.79 -10.51
C LEU A 197 -10.79 7.05 -10.78
N ILE A 198 -10.50 7.31 -12.06
CA ILE A 198 -9.68 8.43 -12.51
C ILE A 198 -10.58 9.41 -13.25
N ILE A 199 -10.84 10.56 -12.63
CA ILE A 199 -11.57 11.68 -13.23
C ILE A 199 -10.63 12.86 -13.34
N GLU A 200 -10.38 13.31 -14.57
CA GLU A 200 -9.48 14.43 -14.82
C GLU A 200 -10.15 15.77 -14.48
N GLY A 201 -9.42 16.67 -13.82
CA GLY A 201 -9.85 18.03 -13.48
C GLY A 201 -9.70 18.39 -12.00
N GLY A 202 -10.54 19.31 -11.53
CA GLY A 202 -10.48 19.86 -10.17
C GLY A 202 -9.79 21.22 -10.08
N HIS A 203 -9.81 21.82 -8.89
CA HIS A 203 -9.03 23.03 -8.61
C HIS A 203 -7.53 22.69 -8.54
N TYR A 204 -6.67 23.67 -8.82
CA TYR A 204 -5.23 23.44 -9.00
C TYR A 204 -4.55 22.78 -7.79
N TYR A 205 -4.93 23.16 -6.56
CA TYR A 205 -4.43 22.56 -5.31
C TYR A 205 -5.33 21.45 -4.74
N GLN A 206 -6.26 20.94 -5.56
CA GLN A 206 -7.15 19.82 -5.23
C GLN A 206 -7.08 18.74 -6.31
N GLN A 207 -5.98 18.70 -7.06
CA GLN A 207 -5.67 17.68 -8.03
C GLN A 207 -4.32 17.06 -7.71
N SER A 208 -4.14 15.81 -8.10
CA SER A 208 -2.85 15.15 -8.19
C SER A 208 -2.42 15.10 -9.65
N VAL A 209 -1.16 15.41 -9.92
CA VAL A 209 -0.58 15.36 -11.26
C VAL A 209 0.40 14.19 -11.32
N VAL A 210 0.10 13.19 -12.14
CA VAL A 210 0.91 11.96 -12.27
C VAL A 210 1.29 11.69 -13.72
N GLY A 211 2.19 10.72 -13.96
CA GLY A 211 2.58 10.30 -15.31
C GLY A 211 3.53 11.26 -16.01
N TYR A 212 4.55 11.75 -15.31
CA TYR A 212 5.56 12.63 -15.91
C TYR A 212 6.35 11.88 -16.98
N LYS A 213 6.36 12.43 -18.21
CA LYS A 213 7.04 11.86 -19.38
C LYS A 213 8.57 11.80 -19.24
N TYR A 214 9.13 12.50 -18.25
CA TYR A 214 10.57 12.73 -18.09
C TYR A 214 11.12 12.29 -16.74
N THR A 215 10.37 11.55 -15.92
CA THR A 215 10.92 11.00 -14.68
C THR A 215 11.84 9.83 -15.02
N GLU A 216 13.15 10.07 -14.95
CA GLU A 216 14.19 9.04 -15.05
C GLU A 216 14.07 7.99 -13.93
N ARG A 217 13.46 8.37 -12.80
CA ARG A 217 13.18 7.50 -11.64
C ARG A 217 11.69 7.15 -11.56
N LEU A 218 11.37 5.89 -11.82
CA LEU A 218 10.02 5.33 -11.75
C LEU A 218 9.64 4.93 -10.33
N PHE A 219 10.59 4.49 -9.51
CA PHE A 219 10.30 4.00 -8.16
C PHE A 219 10.13 5.10 -7.12
N TYR A 220 10.87 6.21 -7.24
CA TYR A 220 10.88 7.27 -6.22
C TYR A 220 9.48 7.82 -5.87
N PRO A 221 8.60 8.18 -6.84
CA PRO A 221 7.27 8.69 -6.50
C PRO A 221 6.40 7.70 -5.72
N TYR A 222 6.58 6.39 -5.94
CA TYR A 222 5.88 5.37 -5.16
C TYR A 222 6.54 5.22 -3.79
N TYR A 223 7.87 5.10 -3.75
CA TYR A 223 8.61 4.96 -2.49
C TYR A 223 8.27 6.08 -1.50
N SER A 224 8.41 7.34 -1.92
CA SER A 224 8.14 8.51 -1.07
C SER A 224 6.68 8.58 -0.64
N SER A 225 5.75 8.25 -1.55
CA SER A 225 4.32 8.17 -1.24
C SER A 225 4.04 7.24 -0.05
N TYR A 226 4.58 6.02 -0.09
CA TYR A 226 4.34 5.03 0.96
C TYR A 226 5.09 5.35 2.25
N GLU A 227 6.33 5.85 2.17
CA GLU A 227 7.11 6.23 3.35
C GLU A 227 6.46 7.41 4.09
N GLU A 228 6.21 8.51 3.37
CA GLU A 228 5.71 9.74 3.97
C GLU A 228 4.27 9.60 4.48
N VAL A 229 3.43 8.81 3.81
CA VAL A 229 2.11 8.45 4.34
C VAL A 229 2.24 7.57 5.59
N GLY A 230 3.24 6.70 5.68
CA GLY A 230 3.60 6.01 6.92
C GLY A 230 3.84 6.99 8.06
N ASN A 231 4.68 8.01 7.82
CA ASN A 231 4.99 9.06 8.81
C ASN A 231 3.73 9.86 9.22
N LEU A 232 2.87 10.23 8.27
CA LEU A 232 1.59 10.88 8.58
C LEU A 232 0.73 10.02 9.52
N LEU A 233 0.59 8.73 9.22
CA LEU A 233 -0.25 7.85 10.01
C LEU A 233 0.32 7.65 11.42
N GLU A 234 1.64 7.54 11.55
CA GLU A 234 2.32 7.56 12.86
C GLU A 234 1.96 8.82 13.64
N ASP A 235 2.16 10.01 13.06
CA ASP A 235 1.87 11.30 13.69
C ASP A 235 0.42 11.36 14.19
N VAL A 236 -0.53 10.90 13.39
CA VAL A 236 -1.95 10.84 13.75
C VAL A 236 -2.20 9.84 14.88
N ILE A 237 -1.53 8.68 14.87
CA ILE A 237 -1.65 7.69 15.95
C ILE A 237 -1.16 8.27 17.28
N ILE A 238 0.03 8.89 17.29
CA ILE A 238 0.67 9.44 18.48
C ILE A 238 -0.13 10.65 19.01
N SER A 239 -0.46 11.61 18.13
CA SER A 239 -1.09 12.87 18.55
C SER A 239 -2.58 12.73 18.88
N GLN A 240 -3.29 11.77 18.27
CA GLN A 240 -4.75 11.62 18.41
C GLN A 240 -5.17 10.28 19.04
N ASN A 241 -4.23 9.44 19.46
CA ASN A 241 -4.48 8.13 20.05
C ASN A 241 -5.31 7.18 19.14
N ARG A 242 -5.12 7.27 17.82
CA ARG A 242 -5.87 6.51 16.80
C ARG A 242 -5.22 5.17 16.48
N HIS A 243 -5.09 4.28 17.46
CA HIS A 243 -4.39 3.00 17.32
C HIS A 243 -4.91 2.07 16.19
N ALA A 244 -6.16 2.25 15.73
CA ALA A 244 -6.72 1.54 14.59
C ALA A 244 -5.90 1.71 13.29
N LEU A 245 -5.13 2.80 13.15
CA LEU A 245 -4.30 3.07 11.99
C LEU A 245 -2.96 2.31 11.99
N PHE A 246 -2.63 1.57 13.05
CA PHE A 246 -1.34 0.87 13.20
C PHE A 246 -1.04 -0.12 12.06
N LEU A 247 -2.03 -0.92 11.64
CA LEU A 247 -1.85 -1.89 10.57
C LEU A 247 -1.66 -1.23 9.19
N PRO A 248 -2.50 -0.25 8.77
CA PRO A 248 -2.23 0.57 7.61
C PRO A 248 -0.84 1.22 7.64
N MET A 249 -0.44 1.84 8.75
CA MET A 249 0.89 2.45 8.94
C MET A 249 2.02 1.44 8.71
N CYS A 250 1.95 0.27 9.36
CA CYS A 250 2.94 -0.79 9.16
C CYS A 250 3.01 -1.24 7.70
N TYR A 251 1.86 -1.37 7.03
CA TYR A 251 1.82 -1.73 5.62
C TYR A 251 2.45 -0.64 4.73
N MET A 252 2.20 0.64 5.02
CA MET A 252 2.79 1.76 4.29
C MET A 252 4.31 1.68 4.30
N TYR A 253 4.93 1.59 5.49
CA TYR A 253 6.36 1.42 5.60
C TYR A 253 6.89 0.13 4.98
N ARG A 254 6.21 -1.00 5.22
CA ARG A 254 6.64 -2.29 4.67
C ARG A 254 6.64 -2.30 3.14
N ASN A 255 5.71 -1.59 2.51
CA ASN A 255 5.69 -1.42 1.06
C ASN A 255 6.77 -0.43 0.59
N ALA A 256 7.02 0.65 1.34
CA ALA A 256 8.13 1.58 1.08
C ALA A 256 9.48 0.86 1.06
N ILE A 257 9.78 0.01 2.04
CA ILE A 257 11.03 -0.78 2.09
C ILE A 257 11.16 -1.71 0.87
N GLU A 258 10.09 -2.38 0.46
CA GLU A 258 10.11 -3.21 -0.75
C GLU A 258 10.38 -2.38 -1.99
N LEU A 259 9.78 -1.19 -2.10
CA LEU A 259 10.01 -0.25 -3.19
C LEU A 259 11.44 0.28 -3.19
N GLY A 260 12.00 0.64 -2.03
CA GLY A 260 13.38 1.11 -1.88
C GLY A 260 14.38 0.04 -2.31
N LEU A 261 14.21 -1.20 -1.85
CA LEU A 261 15.05 -2.32 -2.30
C LEU A 261 14.94 -2.58 -3.81
N LYS A 262 13.74 -2.46 -4.38
CA LYS A 262 13.54 -2.60 -5.84
C LYS A 262 14.15 -1.43 -6.61
N ARG A 263 14.08 -0.21 -6.09
CA ARG A 263 14.74 1.00 -6.62
C ARG A 263 16.24 0.77 -6.72
N LEU A 264 16.87 0.38 -5.61
CA LEU A 264 18.31 0.08 -5.58
C LEU A 264 18.71 -0.95 -6.65
N ILE A 265 17.94 -2.04 -6.80
CA ILE A 265 18.24 -3.09 -7.79
C ILE A 265 18.06 -2.60 -9.23
N ILE A 266 17.03 -1.79 -9.54
CA ILE A 266 16.65 -1.46 -10.92
C ILE A 266 17.28 -0.16 -11.42
N GLU A 267 17.34 0.85 -10.56
CA GLU A 267 17.72 2.21 -10.92
C GLU A 267 19.17 2.51 -10.51
N ASP A 268 19.59 2.05 -9.32
CA ASP A 268 20.83 2.55 -8.70
C ASP A 268 22.00 1.56 -8.79
N SER A 269 21.75 0.26 -8.97
CA SER A 269 22.80 -0.75 -9.07
C SER A 269 23.45 -0.85 -10.45
N HIS A 270 24.62 -1.48 -10.50
CA HIS A 270 25.34 -1.88 -11.71
C HIS A 270 24.85 -3.24 -12.23
N ILE A 271 23.75 -3.77 -11.69
CA ILE A 271 23.14 -5.00 -12.19
C ILE A 271 22.50 -4.71 -13.55
N GLU A 272 22.94 -5.46 -14.57
CA GLU A 272 22.33 -5.44 -15.91
C GLU A 272 20.79 -5.46 -15.86
N ARG A 273 20.14 -4.57 -16.60
CA ARG A 273 18.68 -4.32 -16.51
C ARG A 273 17.85 -5.60 -16.61
N ASP A 274 18.18 -6.48 -17.56
CA ASP A 274 17.48 -7.76 -17.73
C ASP A 274 17.62 -8.69 -16.52
N ARG A 275 18.78 -8.67 -15.85
CA ARG A 275 19.03 -9.44 -14.63
C ARG A 275 18.27 -8.83 -13.45
N ALA A 276 18.28 -7.50 -13.33
CA ALA A 276 17.54 -6.78 -12.30
C ALA A 276 16.02 -7.06 -12.40
N LEU A 277 15.46 -7.02 -13.61
CA LEU A 277 14.06 -7.37 -13.87
C LEU A 277 13.74 -8.85 -13.52
N LYS A 278 14.66 -9.78 -13.81
CA LYS A 278 14.52 -11.18 -13.40
C LYS A 278 14.56 -11.35 -11.88
N ILE A 279 15.42 -10.61 -11.17
CA ILE A 279 15.47 -10.59 -9.71
C ILE A 279 14.12 -10.18 -9.14
N MET A 280 13.57 -9.04 -9.59
CA MET A 280 12.26 -8.58 -9.12
C MET A 280 11.15 -9.61 -9.33
N LYS A 281 11.07 -10.21 -10.54
CA LYS A 281 10.05 -11.24 -10.84
C LYS A 281 10.20 -12.49 -9.97
N LYS A 282 11.44 -12.91 -9.68
CA LYS A 282 11.73 -14.12 -8.89
C LYS A 282 11.52 -13.90 -7.39
N LYS A 283 11.95 -12.75 -6.87
CA LYS A 283 11.89 -12.43 -5.43
C LYS A 283 10.52 -11.89 -5.02
N LYS A 284 9.76 -11.29 -5.95
CA LYS A 284 8.41 -10.74 -5.75
C LYS A 284 8.34 -9.77 -4.57
N HIS A 285 7.91 -10.26 -3.41
CA HIS A 285 7.71 -9.51 -2.17
C HIS A 285 8.72 -9.86 -1.07
N SER A 286 9.64 -10.79 -1.33
CA SER A 286 10.64 -11.21 -0.34
C SER A 286 11.69 -10.11 -0.16
N ILE A 287 11.53 -9.29 0.89
CA ILE A 287 12.49 -8.23 1.22
C ILE A 287 13.89 -8.78 1.50
N LEU A 288 14.01 -9.92 2.20
CA LEU A 288 15.29 -10.60 2.41
C LEU A 288 15.88 -11.10 1.08
N GLY A 289 15.02 -11.62 0.19
CA GLY A 289 15.43 -12.07 -1.12
C GLY A 289 15.93 -10.93 -2.03
N LEU A 290 15.34 -9.75 -1.92
CA LEU A 290 15.78 -8.52 -2.60
C LEU A 290 17.09 -8.01 -1.98
N TRP A 291 17.17 -7.88 -0.65
CA TRP A 291 18.38 -7.50 0.09
C TRP A 291 19.60 -8.35 -0.29
N ASN A 292 19.46 -9.68 -0.25
CA ASN A 292 20.52 -10.61 -0.62
C ASN A 292 20.94 -10.50 -2.10
N SER A 293 20.17 -9.79 -2.93
CA SER A 293 20.52 -9.56 -4.34
C SER A 293 21.33 -8.28 -4.54
N ILE A 294 21.42 -7.39 -3.54
CA ILE A 294 22.07 -6.08 -3.65
C ILE A 294 23.15 -5.82 -2.57
N VAL A 295 23.11 -6.53 -1.44
CA VAL A 295 24.00 -6.29 -0.29
C VAL A 295 25.50 -6.34 -0.63
N ASP A 296 25.94 -7.24 -1.50
CA ASP A 296 27.36 -7.34 -1.89
C ASP A 296 27.83 -6.09 -2.65
N GLU A 297 26.94 -5.49 -3.43
CA GLU A 297 27.24 -4.25 -4.15
C GLU A 297 27.25 -3.05 -3.20
N ILE A 298 26.32 -2.99 -2.25
CA ILE A 298 26.34 -1.98 -1.18
C ILE A 298 27.67 -2.04 -0.42
N LYS A 299 28.11 -3.25 -0.02
CA LYS A 299 29.39 -3.47 0.67
C LYS A 299 30.60 -3.07 -0.19
N LYS A 300 30.54 -3.28 -1.51
CA LYS A 300 31.62 -2.92 -2.43
C LYS A 300 31.84 -1.40 -2.48
N TYR A 301 30.76 -0.63 -2.48
CA TYR A 301 30.80 0.83 -2.64
C TYR A 301 30.71 1.61 -1.34
N SER A 302 30.41 0.94 -0.22
CA SER A 302 30.47 1.56 1.10
C SER A 302 31.90 1.89 1.49
N ASN A 303 32.17 3.15 1.84
CA ASN A 303 33.43 3.58 2.46
C ASN A 303 33.36 3.53 3.99
N ALA A 304 32.61 2.56 4.53
CA ALA A 304 32.42 2.42 5.96
C ALA A 304 33.69 1.86 6.64
N PRO A 305 34.02 2.30 7.88
CA PRO A 305 35.09 1.70 8.67
C PRO A 305 34.90 0.19 8.90
N ASP A 306 35.98 -0.55 9.14
CA ASP A 306 35.94 -2.01 9.37
C ASP A 306 35.09 -2.43 10.59
N ASP A 307 34.89 -1.53 11.56
CA ASP A 307 34.06 -1.73 12.75
C ASP A 307 32.62 -1.23 12.61
N ASP A 308 32.24 -0.74 11.42
CA ASP A 308 30.87 -0.32 11.13
C ASP A 308 29.92 -1.53 11.11
N THR A 309 28.89 -1.49 11.96
CA THR A 309 27.90 -2.57 12.10
C THR A 309 26.58 -2.27 11.39
N THR A 310 26.48 -1.17 10.65
CA THR A 310 25.23 -0.67 10.05
C THR A 310 24.64 -1.70 9.09
N ILE A 311 25.45 -2.24 8.18
CA ILE A 311 24.97 -3.24 7.20
C ILE A 311 24.50 -4.53 7.91
N ASP A 312 25.22 -4.98 8.93
CA ASP A 312 24.86 -6.19 9.69
C ASP A 312 23.59 -5.98 10.52
N ASN A 313 23.44 -4.82 11.16
CA ASN A 313 22.24 -4.43 11.89
C ASN A 313 21.03 -4.32 10.95
N THR A 314 21.21 -3.70 9.78
CA THR A 314 20.18 -3.63 8.72
C THR A 314 19.78 -5.03 8.27
N GLN A 315 20.74 -5.92 8.04
CA GLN A 315 20.45 -7.29 7.64
C GLN A 315 19.61 -8.02 8.70
N GLN A 316 19.99 -7.95 9.98
CA GLN A 316 19.22 -8.57 11.07
C GLN A 316 17.80 -8.02 11.15
N TYR A 317 17.63 -6.73 10.89
CA TYR A 317 16.31 -6.10 10.88
C TYR A 317 15.47 -6.56 9.68
N ILE A 318 16.05 -6.60 8.47
CA ILE A 318 15.38 -7.15 7.27
C ILE A 318 14.98 -8.61 7.49
N GLU A 319 15.84 -9.43 8.09
CA GLU A 319 15.52 -10.82 8.43
C GLU A 319 14.35 -10.90 9.41
N THR A 320 14.36 -10.07 10.46
CA THR A 320 13.28 -10.01 11.45
C THR A 320 11.94 -9.61 10.81
N LEU A 321 11.94 -8.55 10.01
CA LEU A 321 10.75 -8.08 9.30
C LEU A 321 10.28 -9.11 8.27
N HIS A 322 11.19 -9.78 7.56
CA HIS A 322 10.85 -10.80 6.57
C HIS A 322 10.23 -12.03 7.22
N ASN A 323 10.74 -12.44 8.37
CA ASN A 323 10.18 -13.56 9.13
C ASN A 323 8.80 -13.21 9.72
N PHE A 324 8.56 -11.92 10.00
CA PHE A 324 7.26 -11.46 10.46
C PHE A 324 6.24 -11.37 9.32
N ASP A 325 6.57 -10.74 8.20
CA ASP A 325 5.67 -10.56 7.03
C ASP A 325 6.35 -10.93 5.71
N GLN A 326 6.47 -12.24 5.47
CA GLN A 326 7.20 -12.79 4.33
C GLN A 326 6.58 -12.43 2.98
N SER A 327 5.24 -12.44 2.89
CA SER A 327 4.49 -12.35 1.63
C SER A 327 3.83 -10.99 1.40
N SER A 328 4.09 -10.00 2.27
CA SER A 328 3.39 -8.70 2.24
C SER A 328 1.91 -8.84 2.58
N ASP A 329 1.48 -9.82 3.36
CA ASP A 329 0.05 -10.11 3.57
C ASP A 329 -0.41 -9.80 5.01
N LEU A 330 0.48 -9.95 6.00
CA LEU A 330 0.11 -9.94 7.42
C LEU A 330 -0.49 -8.61 7.88
N PHE A 331 0.03 -7.48 7.37
CA PHE A 331 -0.50 -6.16 7.72
C PHE A 331 -1.79 -5.79 6.97
N ARG A 332 -2.13 -6.54 5.92
CA ARG A 332 -3.25 -6.22 5.02
C ARG A 332 -4.48 -7.07 5.24
N TYR A 333 -4.28 -8.32 5.65
CA TYR A 333 -5.35 -9.31 5.79
C TYR A 333 -5.33 -9.88 7.21
N PRO A 334 -6.49 -10.22 7.79
CA PRO A 334 -6.54 -10.83 9.11
C PRO A 334 -6.14 -12.31 9.13
N CYS A 335 -6.03 -12.96 7.97
CA CYS A 335 -5.73 -14.38 7.86
C CYS A 335 -4.82 -14.69 6.67
N ASN A 336 -4.21 -15.87 6.69
CA ASN A 336 -3.40 -16.37 5.60
C ASN A 336 -4.27 -17.01 4.48
N LYS A 337 -3.62 -17.53 3.43
CA LYS A 337 -4.27 -18.17 2.27
C LYS A 337 -5.00 -19.49 2.59
N LYS A 338 -4.83 -20.02 3.79
CA LYS A 338 -5.57 -21.18 4.32
C LYS A 338 -6.75 -20.76 5.21
N MET A 339 -7.06 -19.46 5.29
CA MET A 339 -8.07 -18.87 6.17
C MET A 339 -7.70 -18.96 7.67
N GLU A 340 -6.45 -19.28 7.99
CA GLU A 340 -5.97 -19.32 9.38
C GLU A 340 -5.62 -17.88 9.82
N PRO A 341 -6.15 -17.38 10.97
CA PRO A 341 -5.86 -16.03 11.46
C PRO A 341 -4.37 -15.81 11.72
N TYR A 342 -3.85 -14.61 11.42
CA TYR A 342 -2.45 -14.29 11.71
C TYR A 342 -2.18 -14.03 13.19
N PHE A 343 -3.14 -13.39 13.88
CA PHE A 343 -3.03 -13.06 15.30
C PHE A 343 -4.08 -13.83 16.11
N SER A 344 -3.97 -15.17 16.11
CA SER A 344 -4.81 -16.04 16.94
C SER A 344 -4.57 -15.85 18.44
N GLU A 345 -3.38 -15.40 18.81
CA GLU A 345 -3.02 -14.95 20.15
C GLU A 345 -2.81 -13.43 20.17
N VAL A 346 -3.05 -12.82 21.33
CA VAL A 346 -2.82 -11.38 21.52
C VAL A 346 -1.35 -11.09 21.34
N LYS A 347 -1.02 -10.19 20.41
CA LYS A 347 0.33 -9.69 20.21
C LYS A 347 0.38 -8.21 20.54
N THR A 348 1.35 -7.82 21.36
CA THR A 348 1.51 -6.43 21.82
C THR A 348 2.71 -5.80 21.13
N PHE A 349 2.53 -4.55 20.71
CA PHE A 349 3.54 -3.74 20.06
C PHE A 349 3.64 -2.38 20.72
N ASP A 350 4.85 -1.84 20.75
CA ASP A 350 5.11 -0.44 20.99
C ASP A 350 5.14 0.28 19.64
N ILE A 351 4.13 1.13 19.40
CA ILE A 351 3.90 1.74 18.08
C ILE A 351 5.08 2.63 17.69
N GLU A 352 5.59 3.44 18.62
CA GLU A 352 6.72 4.36 18.38
C GLU A 352 7.97 3.57 18.01
N ASN A 353 8.27 2.50 18.76
CA ASN A 353 9.42 1.64 18.44
C ASN A 353 9.27 0.97 17.07
N VAL A 354 8.08 0.47 16.72
CA VAL A 354 7.83 -0.14 15.41
C VAL A 354 8.03 0.87 14.28
N ALA A 355 7.46 2.07 14.41
CA ALA A 355 7.60 3.13 13.41
C ALA A 355 9.06 3.58 13.26
N SER A 356 9.78 3.81 14.37
CA SER A 356 11.21 4.13 14.38
C SER A 356 12.04 3.07 13.66
N CYS A 357 11.79 1.78 13.91
CA CYS A 357 12.50 0.71 13.21
C CYS A 357 12.26 0.75 11.69
N PHE A 358 11.04 1.08 11.24
CA PHE A 358 10.72 1.23 9.83
C PHE A 358 11.42 2.45 9.21
N GLN A 359 11.37 3.59 9.87
CA GLN A 359 11.99 4.84 9.44
C GLN A 359 13.50 4.71 9.32
N GLU A 360 14.16 4.07 10.29
CA GLU A 360 15.62 3.82 10.23
C GLU A 360 16.00 3.00 8.98
N LEU A 361 15.17 2.02 8.60
CA LEU A 361 15.41 1.24 7.38
C LEU A 361 15.15 2.04 6.09
N CYS A 362 14.09 2.86 6.03
CA CYS A 362 13.86 3.77 4.90
C CYS A 362 15.02 4.76 4.75
N ASN A 363 15.42 5.43 5.83
CA ASN A 363 16.56 6.36 5.85
C ASN A 363 17.85 5.68 5.35
N PHE A 364 18.12 4.45 5.81
CA PHE A 364 19.26 3.69 5.32
C PHE A 364 19.20 3.44 3.80
N LEU A 365 18.03 3.07 3.26
CA LEU A 365 17.85 2.83 1.82
C LEU A 365 18.01 4.10 0.97
N ASP A 366 17.61 5.27 1.47
CA ASP A 366 17.84 6.55 0.79
C ASP A 366 19.30 7.00 0.81
N ILE A 367 20.02 6.74 1.91
CA ILE A 367 21.47 6.97 1.97
C ILE A 367 22.19 6.07 0.96
N VAL A 368 21.81 4.78 0.88
CA VAL A 368 22.39 3.84 -0.09
C VAL A 368 22.08 4.24 -1.53
N ASP A 369 20.85 4.69 -1.82
CA ASP A 369 20.48 5.24 -3.15
C ASP A 369 21.39 6.40 -3.53
N SER A 370 21.53 7.38 -2.64
CA SER A 370 22.37 8.56 -2.85
C SER A 370 23.84 8.16 -3.12
N MET A 371 24.36 7.22 -2.33
CA MET A 371 25.72 6.70 -2.47
C MET A 371 25.94 6.01 -3.83
N LEU A 372 25.04 5.11 -4.24
CA LEU A 372 25.18 4.39 -5.51
C LEU A 372 25.02 5.32 -6.72
N GLN A 373 24.20 6.36 -6.59
CA GLN A 373 24.02 7.38 -7.63
C GLN A 373 25.28 8.24 -7.79
N GLU A 374 25.87 8.72 -6.69
CA GLU A 374 27.12 9.48 -6.74
C GLU A 374 28.26 8.66 -7.39
N VAL A 375 28.33 7.36 -7.08
CA VAL A 375 29.28 6.44 -7.72
C VAL A 375 29.06 6.37 -9.23
N LYS A 376 27.82 6.22 -9.69
CA LYS A 376 27.49 6.13 -11.13
C LYS A 376 27.77 7.43 -11.87
N ASP A 377 27.46 8.55 -11.26
CA ASP A 377 27.72 9.88 -11.84
C ASP A 377 29.22 10.08 -12.01
N PHE A 378 30.01 9.79 -10.97
CA PHE A 378 31.47 9.85 -11.03
C PHE A 378 32.08 8.92 -12.09
N GLU A 379 31.62 7.67 -12.16
CA GLU A 379 32.06 6.73 -13.20
C GLU A 379 31.73 7.26 -14.60
N THR A 380 30.53 7.82 -14.80
CA THR A 380 30.08 8.38 -16.08
C THR A 380 30.92 9.58 -16.50
N GLU A 381 31.22 10.50 -15.59
CA GLU A 381 32.11 11.65 -15.83
C GLU A 381 33.52 11.18 -16.22
N MET A 382 34.08 10.20 -15.50
CA MET A 382 35.39 9.63 -15.82
C MET A 382 35.45 8.98 -17.21
N TYR A 383 34.35 8.37 -17.69
CA TYR A 383 34.29 7.83 -19.04
C TYR A 383 34.17 8.95 -20.09
N ALA A 384 33.41 10.01 -19.81
CA ALA A 384 33.25 11.14 -20.72
C ALA A 384 34.58 11.89 -20.93
N ASP A 385 35.38 12.07 -19.86
CA ASP A 385 36.69 12.75 -19.92
C ASP A 385 37.80 11.95 -20.65
N ARG A 386 37.54 10.68 -20.97
CA ARG A 386 38.48 9.80 -21.70
C ARG A 386 38.30 9.83 -23.22
N TYR A 387 37.30 10.54 -23.72
CA TYR A 387 37.02 10.76 -25.14
C TYR A 387 37.11 12.24 -25.50
#